data_AF-A0A928H1K0-F1
#
_entry.id   AF-A0A928H1K0-F1
#
_cell.length_a   1.000
_cell.length_b   1.000
_cell.length_c   1.000
_cell.angle_alpha   90.00
_cell.angle_beta   90.00
_cell.angle_gamma   90.00
#
_symmetry.space_group_name_H-M   'P 1'
#
loop_
_entity.id
_entity.type
_entity.pdbx_description
1 polymer ?
#
loop_
_entity_poly.entity_id
_entity_poly.type
_entity_poly.pdbx_seq_one_letter_code
_entity_poly.pdbx_strand_id
1 'polypeptide(L)'
;MKRKFTVILFFTVCISLSAREFNVRDYGAKGDGKTDDTAAVQAAADAAVKASKSQFDHRSIYFPPGRYKLSGTITLANLSLRGEDAELIQTDNAAITFNYTKFWQVRVTGLTFNGGKGHVSVINDNLDKSLFFVDHCRFFHCSGTALETRHGAQSCLFTVKNCEFIRCICSIDSDSDVTAIRDNWIMNDVKMANSAVIVNRHGVMTVENLVGVPQCNGDNQRWIDNYGSLLASCCRFGAEGGGFTAVYNFRKYSRAPGIPQFVVIRDSQVSAHTSNLRNCVLYCAELPNLISVENCCSTLTRGVLADPKLKLDDYFYGEPGAFAYEERCNAGFQENIIPPELKNRKVLPIPQPKSWLDGKALEEKIAAYKTAETQGTCEVNVLTQPGAELVLANRMDGSGFYNKDLLAIVRKANPAALMRRWNGTDGGAPFAELRHVKVDFDQTPYLLMDFRSNTPAEFAVKFIDEETGKLHAFNARQRPVGKYEIDIPKAIPAFKGKKTLTFKIYYIGQKYHSRKGKTPHHFEKAETGSVMEIHELGFNSKPRLPKKGTKK
;
A
#
# COMPACT_ATOMS: atom_id res chain seq x y z
N MET A 1 -8.06 71.56 -26.07
CA MET A 1 -6.90 70.63 -25.99
C MET A 1 -6.17 70.90 -24.68
N LYS A 2 -5.72 69.83 -23.98
CA LYS A 2 -5.01 69.78 -22.68
C LYS A 2 -5.88 69.82 -21.40
N ARG A 3 -6.42 68.64 -21.06
CA ARG A 3 -6.80 68.29 -19.67
C ARG A 3 -5.52 68.22 -18.82
N LYS A 4 -5.46 68.99 -17.74
CA LYS A 4 -4.40 68.93 -16.74
C LYS A 4 -4.60 67.64 -15.92
N PHE A 5 -3.71 66.68 -16.06
CA PHE A 5 -3.60 65.54 -15.14
C PHE A 5 -2.75 65.98 -13.94
N THR A 6 -3.39 66.04 -12.78
CA THR A 6 -2.71 66.12 -11.49
C THR A 6 -2.10 64.74 -11.21
N VAL A 7 -0.77 64.66 -11.18
CA VAL A 7 -0.05 63.46 -10.73
C VAL A 7 -0.03 63.47 -9.21
N ILE A 8 -0.88 62.64 -8.59
CA ILE A 8 -0.77 62.32 -7.16
C ILE A 8 0.26 61.20 -7.05
N LEU A 9 1.43 61.53 -6.51
CA LEU A 9 2.48 60.58 -6.20
C LEU A 9 2.05 59.76 -4.97
N PHE A 10 1.43 58.59 -5.20
CA PHE A 10 1.22 57.60 -4.15
C PHE A 10 2.57 56.97 -3.81
N PHE A 11 3.16 57.39 -2.69
CA PHE A 11 4.23 56.66 -2.03
C PHE A 11 3.63 55.38 -1.45
N THR A 12 3.47 54.36 -2.29
CA THR A 12 3.15 53.02 -1.81
C THR A 12 4.40 52.52 -1.08
N VAL A 13 4.33 52.51 0.24
CA VAL A 13 5.22 51.71 1.08
C VAL A 13 5.12 50.28 0.56
N CYS A 14 6.12 49.85 -0.21
CA CYS A 14 6.41 48.43 -0.41
C CYS A 14 6.70 47.87 0.98
N ILE A 15 5.66 47.35 1.65
CA ILE A 15 5.86 46.39 2.72
C ILE A 15 6.59 45.25 2.05
N SER A 16 7.90 45.16 2.31
CA SER A 16 8.74 44.10 1.79
C SER A 16 8.09 42.77 2.15
N LEU A 17 7.77 41.96 1.16
CA LEU A 17 7.51 40.54 1.30
C LEU A 17 8.85 39.86 1.67
N SER A 18 9.36 40.13 2.87
CA SER A 18 10.64 39.66 3.40
C SER A 18 10.36 38.76 4.61
N ALA A 19 10.78 37.51 4.69
CA ALA A 19 11.43 36.65 3.72
C ALA A 19 10.97 35.20 4.02
N ARG A 20 10.41 34.50 3.02
CA ARG A 20 10.18 33.05 3.13
C ARG A 20 11.47 32.25 3.03
N GLU A 21 12.57 32.92 2.69
CA GLU A 21 13.90 32.32 2.51
C GLU A 21 14.84 32.84 3.59
N PHE A 22 15.60 31.93 4.20
CA PHE A 22 16.59 32.21 5.24
C PHE A 22 17.97 31.97 4.64
N ASN A 23 18.67 33.05 4.31
CA ASN A 23 19.99 32.99 3.70
C ASN A 23 21.02 32.61 4.77
N VAL A 24 21.75 31.52 4.54
CA VAL A 24 22.75 31.02 5.51
C VAL A 24 23.84 32.03 5.84
N ARG A 25 24.13 32.99 4.95
CA ARG A 25 25.10 34.06 5.19
C ARG A 25 24.66 35.05 6.27
N ASP A 26 23.35 35.27 6.41
CA ASP A 26 22.80 36.13 7.47
C ASP A 26 23.01 35.52 8.86
N TYR A 27 23.35 34.23 8.90
CA TYR A 27 23.64 33.45 10.11
C TYR A 27 25.14 33.12 10.26
N GLY A 28 25.99 33.73 9.43
CA GLY A 28 27.45 33.64 9.56
C GLY A 28 28.14 32.59 8.69
N ALA A 29 27.41 31.90 7.79
CA ALA A 29 28.04 30.97 6.86
C ALA A 29 28.89 31.74 5.85
N LYS A 30 30.12 31.26 5.59
CA LYS A 30 31.05 31.91 4.66
C LYS A 30 30.98 31.32 3.26
N GLY A 31 30.79 30.02 3.12
CA GLY A 31 30.77 29.36 1.81
C GLY A 31 32.12 29.44 1.08
N ASP A 32 33.23 29.44 1.81
CA ASP A 32 34.61 29.59 1.29
C ASP A 32 35.36 28.26 1.09
N GLY A 33 34.72 27.13 1.41
CA GLY A 33 35.26 25.78 1.35
C GLY A 33 36.26 25.43 2.46
N LYS A 34 36.50 26.33 3.42
CA LYS A 34 37.49 26.19 4.50
C LYS A 34 36.85 26.30 5.88
N THR A 35 36.07 27.36 6.08
CA THR A 35 35.32 27.63 7.30
C THR A 35 34.26 26.55 7.47
N ASP A 36 34.15 26.03 8.69
CA ASP A 36 33.07 25.12 9.05
C ASP A 36 31.77 25.91 9.22
N ASP A 37 30.85 25.74 8.27
CA ASP A 37 29.59 26.47 8.21
C ASP A 37 28.44 25.74 8.93
N THR A 38 28.70 24.59 9.57
CA THR A 38 27.68 23.72 10.19
C THR A 38 26.80 24.48 11.17
N ALA A 39 27.40 25.24 12.10
CA ALA A 39 26.65 25.98 13.11
C ALA A 39 25.79 27.11 12.51
N ALA A 40 26.31 27.80 11.49
CA ALA A 40 25.59 28.87 10.81
C ALA A 40 24.38 28.35 10.03
N VAL A 41 24.56 27.21 9.34
CA VAL A 41 23.47 26.55 8.60
C VAL A 41 22.39 26.05 9.58
N GLN A 42 22.77 25.45 10.71
CA GLN A 42 21.80 25.04 11.73
C GLN A 42 21.07 26.24 12.34
N ALA A 43 21.77 27.35 12.60
CA ALA A 43 21.14 28.57 13.10
C ALA A 43 20.12 29.16 12.11
N ALA A 44 20.42 29.13 10.81
CA ALA A 44 19.47 29.53 9.76
C ALA A 44 18.23 28.63 9.75
N ALA A 45 18.42 27.31 9.88
CA ALA A 45 17.33 26.36 9.97
C ALA A 45 16.44 26.60 11.19
N ASP A 46 17.04 26.78 12.36
CA ASP A 46 16.32 26.99 13.61
C ASP A 46 15.50 28.29 13.57
N ALA A 47 16.08 29.36 12.99
CA ALA A 47 15.37 30.61 12.78
C ALA A 47 14.20 30.47 11.81
N ALA A 48 14.37 29.71 10.73
CA ALA A 48 13.32 29.43 9.76
C ALA A 48 12.16 28.64 10.40
N VAL A 49 12.46 27.61 11.19
CA VAL A 49 11.44 26.85 11.94
C VAL A 49 10.71 27.74 12.93
N LYS A 50 11.45 28.54 13.72
CA LYS A 50 10.87 29.46 14.72
C LYS A 50 9.94 30.50 14.10
N ALA A 51 10.25 30.94 12.88
CA ALA A 51 9.42 31.90 12.16
C ALA A 51 8.16 31.27 11.54
N SER A 52 8.10 29.94 11.43
CA SER A 52 6.96 29.23 10.86
C SER A 52 5.71 29.38 11.72
N LYS A 53 4.62 29.88 11.11
CA LYS A 53 3.35 30.14 11.82
C LYS A 53 2.33 29.00 11.72
N SER A 54 2.56 28.05 10.82
CA SER A 54 1.72 26.86 10.66
C SER A 54 2.46 25.79 9.86
N GLN A 55 1.94 24.56 9.88
CA GLN A 55 2.46 23.48 9.02
C GLN A 55 2.37 23.80 7.50
N PHE A 56 1.54 24.77 7.11
CA PHE A 56 1.35 25.21 5.73
C PHE A 56 2.29 26.35 5.32
N ASP A 57 3.17 26.81 6.22
CA ASP A 57 4.11 27.89 5.94
C ASP A 57 5.34 27.33 5.19
N HIS A 58 5.40 27.60 3.89
CA HIS A 58 6.50 27.14 3.03
C HIS A 58 7.70 28.08 3.16
N ARG A 59 8.65 27.67 3.99
CA ARG A 59 9.93 28.36 4.18
C ARG A 59 11.08 27.57 3.58
N SER A 60 12.14 28.26 3.18
CA SER A 60 13.36 27.65 2.65
C SER A 60 14.61 28.17 3.37
N ILE A 61 15.63 27.32 3.42
CA ILE A 61 17.01 27.73 3.65
C ILE A 61 17.63 27.96 2.28
N TYR A 62 18.22 29.15 2.10
CA TYR A 62 18.86 29.55 0.86
C TYR A 62 20.38 29.52 1.01
N PHE A 63 21.03 28.86 0.05
CA PHE A 63 22.48 28.78 -0.09
C PHE A 63 22.91 29.59 -1.33
N PRO A 64 23.46 30.80 -1.15
CA PRO A 64 24.09 31.53 -2.24
C PRO A 64 25.26 30.74 -2.86
N PRO A 65 25.73 31.09 -4.07
CA PRO A 65 26.90 30.47 -4.69
C PRO A 65 28.10 30.43 -3.74
N GLY A 66 28.71 29.26 -3.58
CA GLY A 66 29.81 29.03 -2.63
C GLY A 66 30.00 27.56 -2.28
N ARG A 67 31.04 27.28 -1.49
CA ARG A 67 31.40 25.93 -1.01
C ARG A 67 31.26 25.89 0.50
N TYR A 68 30.25 25.22 1.01
CA TYR A 68 29.92 25.18 2.43
C TYR A 68 30.43 23.88 3.03
N LYS A 69 31.48 23.97 3.85
CA LYS A 69 32.01 22.81 4.56
C LYS A 69 31.13 22.52 5.76
N LEU A 70 30.68 21.28 5.87
CA LEU A 70 29.87 20.77 6.98
C LEU A 70 30.63 19.63 7.65
N SER A 71 30.66 19.63 8.98
CA SER A 71 31.34 18.61 9.81
C SER A 71 30.38 17.75 10.62
N GLY A 72 29.06 17.94 10.42
CA GLY A 72 28.03 17.17 11.09
C GLY A 72 26.68 17.24 10.38
N THR A 73 25.71 16.54 10.98
CA THR A 73 24.33 16.49 10.48
C THR A 73 23.58 17.77 10.79
N ILE A 74 22.90 18.36 9.79
CA ILE A 74 21.94 19.45 9.99
C ILE A 74 20.55 18.84 10.20
N THR A 75 19.91 19.19 11.31
CA THR A 75 18.56 18.69 11.65
C THR A 75 17.50 19.68 11.19
N LEU A 76 16.53 19.21 10.41
CA LEU A 76 15.49 20.03 9.80
C LEU A 76 14.06 19.56 10.15
N ALA A 77 13.10 20.47 9.99
CA ALA A 77 11.67 20.15 10.11
C ALA A 77 10.84 21.00 9.14
N ASN A 78 10.23 20.38 8.12
CA ASN A 78 9.34 21.01 7.13
C ASN A 78 9.90 22.31 6.49
N LEU A 79 11.18 22.32 6.12
CA LEU A 79 11.84 23.41 5.40
C LEU A 79 12.27 22.95 4.02
N SER A 80 12.16 23.80 3.00
CA SER A 80 12.78 23.53 1.70
C SER A 80 14.26 23.96 1.69
N LEU A 81 15.03 23.39 0.78
CA LEU A 81 16.42 23.76 0.53
C LEU A 81 16.55 24.29 -0.89
N ARG A 82 17.20 25.45 -1.03
CA ARG A 82 17.45 26.08 -2.32
C ARG A 82 18.89 26.51 -2.42
N GLY A 83 19.55 26.11 -3.49
CA GLY A 83 20.88 26.58 -3.88
C GLY A 83 20.87 27.25 -5.24
N GLU A 84 21.94 27.99 -5.50
CA GLU A 84 22.31 28.52 -6.80
C GLU A 84 23.82 28.26 -6.94
N ASP A 85 24.19 27.13 -7.54
CA ASP A 85 25.59 26.65 -7.61
C ASP A 85 26.32 26.53 -6.25
N ALA A 86 25.56 26.21 -5.20
CA ALA A 86 26.13 25.93 -3.88
C ALA A 86 26.58 24.46 -3.77
N GLU A 87 27.85 24.26 -3.40
CA GLU A 87 28.41 22.94 -3.06
C GLU A 87 28.40 22.76 -1.54
N LEU A 88 27.78 21.70 -1.06
CA LEU A 88 27.76 21.28 0.33
C LEU A 88 28.73 20.10 0.52
N ILE A 89 29.82 20.33 1.25
CA ILE A 89 30.90 19.36 1.43
C ILE A 89 30.78 18.76 2.83
N GLN A 90 30.23 17.55 2.94
CA GLN A 90 30.13 16.82 4.19
C GLN A 90 31.45 16.10 4.48
N THR A 91 32.13 16.56 5.53
CA THR A 91 33.46 16.07 5.91
C THR A 91 33.42 14.98 6.98
N ASP A 92 32.29 14.81 7.68
CA ASP A 92 32.05 13.62 8.50
C ASP A 92 31.46 12.50 7.64
N ASN A 93 32.26 11.46 7.40
CA ASN A 93 31.88 10.29 6.61
C ASN A 93 30.72 9.49 7.22
N ALA A 94 30.43 9.66 8.51
CA ALA A 94 29.31 8.99 9.19
C ALA A 94 28.02 9.81 9.16
N ALA A 95 28.10 11.12 8.86
CA ALA A 95 26.96 12.03 8.92
C ALA A 95 26.08 11.96 7.67
N ILE A 96 24.78 12.20 7.87
CA ILE A 96 23.84 12.53 6.81
C ILE A 96 23.76 14.07 6.76
N THR A 97 23.87 14.67 5.58
CA THR A 97 23.96 16.14 5.47
C THR A 97 22.72 16.84 6.03
N PHE A 98 21.53 16.45 5.58
CA PHE A 98 20.26 16.94 6.12
C PHE A 98 19.37 15.78 6.56
N ASN A 99 19.01 15.80 7.85
CA ASN A 99 18.12 14.82 8.47
C ASN A 99 16.83 15.51 8.93
N TYR A 100 15.73 15.22 8.25
CA TYR A 100 14.42 15.78 8.60
C TYR A 100 13.77 14.94 9.68
N THR A 101 13.35 15.55 10.79
CA THR A 101 12.60 14.85 11.84
C THR A 101 11.10 14.79 11.56
N LYS A 102 10.62 15.69 10.71
CA LYS A 102 9.26 15.71 10.18
C LYS A 102 9.23 16.51 8.88
N PHE A 103 8.36 16.12 7.95
CA PHE A 103 8.03 16.96 6.81
C PHE A 103 6.58 16.77 6.38
N TRP A 104 6.02 17.80 5.77
CA TRP A 104 4.79 17.72 5.00
C TRP A 104 5.06 18.06 3.54
N GLN A 105 5.69 19.21 3.26
CA GLN A 105 6.07 19.56 1.89
C GLN A 105 7.48 20.16 1.84
N VAL A 106 8.41 19.44 1.21
CA VAL A 106 9.82 19.84 1.11
C VAL A 106 10.26 19.81 -0.35
N ARG A 107 10.99 20.85 -0.75
CA ARG A 107 11.69 20.91 -2.03
C ARG A 107 13.19 21.03 -1.80
N VAL A 108 14.01 20.31 -2.55
CA VAL A 108 15.47 20.43 -2.55
C VAL A 108 15.91 20.73 -3.97
N THR A 109 16.47 21.92 -4.18
CA THR A 109 16.71 22.44 -5.53
C THR A 109 18.06 23.13 -5.67
N GLY A 110 18.73 22.98 -6.81
CA GLY A 110 19.90 23.78 -7.19
C GLY A 110 21.14 23.56 -6.32
N LEU A 111 21.25 22.40 -5.65
CA LEU A 111 22.32 22.09 -4.72
C LEU A 111 23.22 20.98 -5.25
N THR A 112 24.53 21.14 -4.99
CA THR A 112 25.51 20.07 -5.14
C THR A 112 25.86 19.52 -3.76
N PHE A 113 25.75 18.21 -3.57
CA PHE A 113 26.11 17.50 -2.35
C PHE A 113 27.33 16.63 -2.58
N ASN A 114 28.28 16.62 -1.65
CA ASN A 114 29.51 15.88 -1.79
C ASN A 114 29.96 15.26 -0.46
N GLY A 115 30.11 13.93 -0.43
CA GLY A 115 30.64 13.18 0.71
C GLY A 115 29.59 12.75 1.75
N GLY A 116 30.07 12.27 2.89
CA GLY A 116 29.22 11.79 3.99
C GLY A 116 28.62 10.41 3.78
N LYS A 117 27.77 10.02 4.74
CA LYS A 117 26.96 8.78 4.68
C LYS A 117 25.73 8.95 3.79
N GLY A 118 25.15 10.16 3.76
CA GLY A 118 24.00 10.47 2.92
C GLY A 118 23.75 11.96 2.81
N HIS A 119 22.82 12.37 1.94
CA HIS A 119 22.61 13.78 1.64
C HIS A 119 21.29 14.32 2.20
N VAL A 120 20.16 13.70 1.87
CA VAL A 120 18.85 14.11 2.38
C VAL A 120 18.05 12.88 2.80
N SER A 121 17.78 12.78 4.11
CA SER A 121 16.93 11.74 4.68
C SER A 121 15.69 12.37 5.29
N VAL A 122 14.51 11.90 4.87
CA VAL A 122 13.22 12.42 5.31
C VAL A 122 12.38 11.37 6.02
N ILE A 123 11.60 11.81 7.00
CA ILE A 123 10.55 11.01 7.65
C ILE A 123 9.33 11.89 7.92
N ASN A 124 8.15 11.29 7.81
CA ASN A 124 6.91 11.87 8.32
C ASN A 124 6.17 10.79 9.13
N ASP A 125 5.21 11.19 9.96
CA ASP A 125 4.41 10.26 10.78
C ASP A 125 3.21 9.71 9.97
N ASN A 126 3.47 9.26 8.74
CA ASN A 126 2.47 8.77 7.77
C ASN A 126 1.27 9.73 7.60
N LEU A 127 1.53 10.94 7.09
CA LEU A 127 0.57 12.05 7.16
C LEU A 127 -0.54 12.06 6.08
N ASP A 128 -0.70 11.02 5.26
CA ASP A 128 -1.67 10.87 4.15
C ASP A 128 -1.53 11.87 2.96
N LYS A 129 -0.60 12.84 3.01
CA LYS A 129 -0.54 13.96 2.04
C LYS A 129 0.83 14.62 1.90
N SER A 130 1.92 13.90 2.17
CA SER A 130 3.27 14.48 2.13
C SER A 130 3.84 14.55 0.73
N LEU A 131 4.68 15.56 0.46
CA LEU A 131 5.33 15.78 -0.82
C LEU A 131 6.83 16.04 -0.61
N PHE A 132 7.67 15.24 -1.26
CA PHE A 132 9.12 15.44 -1.30
C PHE A 132 9.58 15.59 -2.75
N PHE A 133 10.09 16.76 -3.10
CA PHE A 133 10.53 17.07 -4.47
C PHE A 133 12.02 17.40 -4.49
N VAL A 134 12.75 16.76 -5.40
CA VAL A 134 14.17 17.03 -5.65
C VAL A 134 14.36 17.33 -7.14
N ASP A 135 14.98 18.47 -7.45
CA ASP A 135 15.10 18.97 -8.82
C ASP A 135 16.38 19.76 -9.05
N HIS A 136 17.05 19.57 -10.19
CA HIS A 136 18.29 20.28 -10.55
C HIS A 136 19.37 20.19 -9.46
N CYS A 137 19.58 19.00 -8.89
CA CYS A 137 20.59 18.75 -7.86
C CYS A 137 21.66 17.77 -8.36
N ARG A 138 22.86 17.85 -7.78
CA ARG A 138 23.96 16.91 -8.06
C ARG A 138 24.41 16.26 -6.76
N PHE A 139 24.63 14.95 -6.78
CA PHE A 139 24.98 14.15 -5.61
C PHE A 139 26.25 13.36 -5.87
N PHE A 140 27.27 13.56 -5.04
CA PHE A 140 28.60 12.98 -5.21
C PHE A 140 29.05 12.22 -3.97
N HIS A 141 29.65 11.04 -4.18
CA HIS A 141 30.53 10.38 -3.19
C HIS A 141 29.91 10.02 -1.82
N CYS A 142 28.62 9.66 -1.74
CA CYS A 142 28.06 9.19 -0.47
C CYS A 142 28.30 7.68 -0.25
N SER A 143 28.69 7.32 0.97
CA SER A 143 28.97 5.92 1.35
C SER A 143 27.72 5.10 1.69
N GLY A 144 26.59 5.76 1.93
CA GLY A 144 25.26 5.17 2.08
C GLY A 144 24.32 5.66 0.97
N THR A 145 23.24 6.32 1.37
CA THR A 145 22.14 6.73 0.46
C THR A 145 22.12 8.24 0.26
N ALA A 146 22.12 8.70 -1.00
CA ALA A 146 22.02 10.13 -1.30
C ALA A 146 20.65 10.70 -0.91
N LEU A 147 19.55 10.09 -1.39
CA LEU A 147 18.19 10.50 -1.06
C LEU A 147 17.40 9.35 -0.44
N GLU A 148 16.80 9.58 0.73
CA GLU A 148 16.07 8.56 1.48
C GLU A 148 14.71 9.07 1.97
N THR A 149 13.65 8.29 1.73
CA THR A 149 12.42 8.36 2.53
C THR A 149 12.38 7.17 3.49
N ARG A 150 12.53 7.44 4.78
CA ARG A 150 12.61 6.40 5.82
C ARG A 150 11.27 5.75 6.09
N HIS A 151 11.31 4.57 6.71
CA HIS A 151 10.11 3.89 7.21
C HIS A 151 9.27 4.82 8.09
N GLY A 152 7.96 4.88 7.80
CA GLY A 152 7.03 5.86 8.34
C GLY A 152 6.66 6.97 7.34
N ALA A 153 7.50 7.25 6.34
CA ALA A 153 7.21 8.23 5.29
C ALA A 153 6.28 7.72 4.17
N GLN A 154 5.51 6.65 4.41
CA GLN A 154 4.79 5.89 3.39
C GLN A 154 3.78 6.74 2.63
N SER A 155 2.96 7.54 3.30
CA SER A 155 2.04 8.48 2.62
C SER A 155 2.71 9.74 2.07
N CYS A 156 3.66 9.53 1.16
CA CYS A 156 4.43 10.54 0.46
C CYS A 156 4.39 10.32 -1.05
N LEU A 157 4.26 11.41 -1.81
CA LEU A 157 4.71 11.47 -3.19
C LEU A 157 6.15 11.98 -3.22
N PHE A 158 7.08 11.09 -3.53
CA PHE A 158 8.49 11.40 -3.69
C PHE A 158 8.85 11.55 -5.18
N THR A 159 9.35 12.71 -5.59
CA THR A 159 9.75 12.98 -6.98
C THR A 159 11.20 13.43 -7.06
N VAL A 160 11.98 12.81 -7.95
CA VAL A 160 13.37 13.17 -8.25
C VAL A 160 13.52 13.39 -9.76
N LYS A 161 13.94 14.58 -10.17
CA LYS A 161 14.10 14.90 -11.59
C LYS A 161 15.29 15.80 -11.90
N ASN A 162 15.80 15.74 -13.13
CA ASN A 162 16.88 16.60 -13.60
C ASN A 162 18.11 16.57 -12.67
N CYS A 163 18.44 15.41 -12.12
CA CYS A 163 19.51 15.25 -11.14
C CYS A 163 20.64 14.36 -11.67
N GLU A 164 21.83 14.58 -11.12
CA GLU A 164 23.02 13.76 -11.37
C GLU A 164 23.43 13.06 -10.08
N PHE A 165 23.69 11.76 -10.16
CA PHE A 165 24.22 10.97 -9.05
C PHE A 165 25.52 10.31 -9.51
N ILE A 166 26.63 10.64 -8.87
CA ILE A 166 27.95 10.25 -9.32
C ILE A 166 28.72 9.66 -8.15
N ARG A 167 29.09 8.38 -8.29
CA ARG A 167 29.83 7.63 -7.26
C ARG A 167 29.11 7.61 -5.91
N CYS A 168 27.80 7.46 -5.93
CA CYS A 168 27.01 7.13 -4.75
C CYS A 168 26.87 5.60 -4.64
N ILE A 169 26.93 5.05 -3.43
CA ILE A 169 26.66 3.62 -3.20
C ILE A 169 25.19 3.30 -3.47
N CYS A 170 24.28 4.09 -2.89
CA CYS A 170 22.86 4.09 -3.22
C CYS A 170 22.43 5.52 -3.56
N SER A 171 21.76 5.71 -4.68
CA SER A 171 21.28 7.04 -5.11
C SER A 171 19.95 7.38 -4.46
N ILE A 172 19.00 6.45 -4.49
CA ILE A 172 17.63 6.69 -4.04
C ILE A 172 17.11 5.45 -3.30
N ASP A 173 16.68 5.60 -2.06
CA ASP A 173 16.00 4.56 -1.26
C ASP A 173 14.64 5.11 -0.80
N SER A 174 13.55 4.48 -1.24
CA SER A 174 12.20 5.01 -1.04
C SER A 174 11.26 4.03 -0.36
N ASP A 175 10.80 4.37 0.84
CA ASP A 175 9.61 3.83 1.50
C ASP A 175 8.43 4.81 1.39
N SER A 176 7.95 5.04 0.17
CA SER A 176 6.85 5.95 -0.19
C SER A 176 5.76 5.24 -0.99
N ASP A 177 4.51 5.69 -0.93
CA ASP A 177 3.35 5.18 -1.67
C ASP A 177 3.53 5.37 -3.17
N VAL A 178 4.10 6.52 -3.55
CA VAL A 178 4.44 6.83 -4.95
C VAL A 178 5.82 7.46 -5.01
N THR A 179 6.67 6.89 -5.87
CA THR A 179 7.98 7.45 -6.21
C THR A 179 8.07 7.67 -7.71
N ALA A 180 8.48 8.87 -8.14
CA ALA A 180 8.69 9.22 -9.54
C ALA A 180 10.12 9.70 -9.76
N ILE A 181 10.90 8.93 -10.53
CA ILE A 181 12.28 9.21 -10.87
C ILE A 181 12.33 9.46 -12.37
N ARG A 182 12.70 10.66 -12.81
CA ARG A 182 12.73 10.98 -14.24
C ARG A 182 13.86 11.89 -14.67
N ASP A 183 14.34 11.74 -15.90
CA ASP A 183 15.31 12.67 -16.50
C ASP A 183 16.60 12.80 -15.67
N ASN A 184 17.14 11.66 -15.21
CA ASN A 184 18.30 11.63 -14.32
C ASN A 184 19.49 10.91 -14.95
N TRP A 185 20.69 11.28 -14.52
CA TRP A 185 21.94 10.60 -14.85
C TRP A 185 22.52 9.94 -13.60
N ILE A 186 22.82 8.64 -13.65
CA ILE A 186 23.34 7.91 -12.49
C ILE A 186 24.57 7.07 -12.85
N MET A 187 25.65 7.28 -12.08
CA MET A 187 26.83 6.42 -12.03
C MET A 187 27.05 5.94 -10.59
N ASN A 188 27.01 4.63 -10.38
CA ASN A 188 27.28 4.04 -9.05
C ASN A 188 28.75 4.17 -8.65
N ASP A 189 29.04 4.02 -7.36
CA ASP A 189 30.41 3.85 -6.89
C ASP A 189 30.94 2.43 -7.17
N VAL A 190 32.22 2.31 -7.51
CA VAL A 190 32.89 1.02 -7.78
C VAL A 190 32.97 0.13 -6.54
N LYS A 191 32.81 0.66 -5.32
CA LYS A 191 32.78 -0.10 -4.06
C LYS A 191 31.42 -0.70 -3.74
N MET A 192 30.40 -0.41 -4.54
CA MET A 192 29.06 -0.93 -4.35
C MET A 192 29.09 -2.47 -4.42
N ALA A 193 28.67 -3.13 -3.35
CA ALA A 193 28.68 -4.58 -3.22
C ALA A 193 27.40 -5.07 -2.55
N ASN A 194 26.74 -6.05 -3.17
CA ASN A 194 25.48 -6.64 -2.73
C ASN A 194 24.37 -5.61 -2.38
N SER A 195 24.30 -4.53 -3.14
CA SER A 195 23.31 -3.46 -2.97
C SER A 195 22.70 -3.05 -4.31
N ALA A 196 21.77 -2.11 -4.27
CA ALA A 196 21.16 -1.52 -5.45
C ALA A 196 21.37 0.00 -5.54
N VAL A 197 21.41 0.51 -6.77
CA VAL A 197 21.52 1.94 -7.05
C VAL A 197 20.24 2.66 -6.63
N ILE A 198 19.09 2.04 -6.88
CA ILE A 198 17.75 2.51 -6.51
C ILE A 198 17.07 1.39 -5.71
N VAL A 199 16.39 1.75 -4.64
CA VAL A 199 15.60 0.81 -3.84
C VAL A 199 14.16 1.29 -3.73
N ASN A 200 13.23 0.44 -4.15
CA ASN A 200 11.81 0.62 -3.95
C ASN A 200 11.34 -0.26 -2.79
N ARG A 201 11.21 0.29 -1.58
CA ARG A 201 10.82 -0.47 -0.37
C ARG A 201 9.32 -0.76 -0.32
N HIS A 202 8.50 0.13 -0.88
CA HIS A 202 7.04 0.07 -0.80
C HIS A 202 6.38 0.85 -1.95
N GLY A 203 5.07 0.69 -2.13
CA GLY A 203 4.29 1.55 -3.03
C GLY A 203 4.55 1.30 -4.52
N VAL A 204 4.33 2.33 -5.33
CA VAL A 204 4.51 2.31 -6.78
C VAL A 204 5.67 3.24 -7.16
N MET A 205 6.68 2.68 -7.82
CA MET A 205 7.81 3.43 -8.35
C MET A 205 7.75 3.49 -9.88
N THR A 206 7.96 4.69 -10.42
CA THR A 206 8.19 4.94 -11.84
C THR A 206 9.62 5.43 -12.03
N VAL A 207 10.33 4.84 -12.99
CA VAL A 207 11.68 5.24 -13.41
C VAL A 207 11.64 5.49 -14.91
N GLU A 208 11.79 6.73 -15.32
CA GLU A 208 11.60 7.14 -16.71
C GLU A 208 12.79 7.95 -17.22
N ASN A 209 13.22 7.72 -18.46
CA ASN A 209 14.30 8.51 -19.08
C ASN A 209 15.55 8.59 -18.20
N LEU A 210 15.99 7.44 -17.69
CA LEU A 210 17.18 7.31 -16.85
C LEU A 210 18.39 6.93 -17.72
N VAL A 211 19.51 7.64 -17.55
CA VAL A 211 20.80 7.21 -18.09
C VAL A 211 21.66 6.62 -16.98
N GLY A 212 21.80 5.29 -16.99
CA GLY A 212 22.73 4.56 -16.14
C GLY A 212 24.11 4.41 -16.80
N VAL A 213 25.17 4.72 -16.05
CA VAL A 213 26.57 4.43 -16.37
C VAL A 213 27.12 3.52 -15.28
N PRO A 214 27.43 2.25 -15.56
CA PRO A 214 27.85 1.34 -14.51
C PRO A 214 29.35 1.48 -14.20
N GLN A 215 29.69 1.43 -12.92
CA GLN A 215 31.04 1.11 -12.45
C GLN A 215 31.01 -0.33 -11.92
N CYS A 216 31.33 -1.28 -12.79
CA CYS A 216 31.23 -2.70 -12.49
C CYS A 216 32.43 -3.20 -11.67
N ASN A 217 32.14 -4.00 -10.65
CA ASN A 217 33.15 -4.77 -9.90
C ASN A 217 32.83 -6.27 -9.79
N GLY A 218 31.63 -6.70 -10.21
CA GLY A 218 31.16 -8.08 -10.15
C GLY A 218 30.48 -8.48 -8.83
N ASP A 219 30.45 -7.62 -7.81
CA ASP A 219 29.97 -7.93 -6.45
C ASP A 219 28.45 -7.77 -6.29
N ASN A 220 27.66 -8.56 -7.03
CA ASN A 220 26.18 -8.60 -6.94
C ASN A 220 25.51 -7.20 -6.96
N GLN A 221 26.03 -6.30 -7.78
CA GLN A 221 25.44 -4.99 -8.04
C GLN A 221 24.12 -5.15 -8.79
N ARG A 222 23.14 -4.28 -8.53
CA ARG A 222 21.91 -4.18 -9.33
C ARG A 222 21.46 -2.73 -9.47
N TRP A 223 20.73 -2.42 -10.54
CA TRP A 223 20.19 -1.07 -10.71
C TRP A 223 19.03 -0.82 -9.74
N ILE A 224 18.09 -1.76 -9.65
CA ILE A 224 16.87 -1.59 -8.83
C ILE A 224 16.62 -2.83 -7.97
N ASP A 225 16.47 -2.62 -6.66
CA ASP A 225 15.82 -3.57 -5.75
C ASP A 225 14.36 -3.19 -5.57
N ASN A 226 13.44 -4.08 -5.93
CA ASN A 226 12.00 -3.83 -5.89
C ASN A 226 11.26 -4.69 -4.87
N TYR A 227 10.63 -4.04 -3.89
CA TYR A 227 9.74 -4.63 -2.88
C TYR A 227 8.28 -4.12 -3.01
N GLY A 228 8.02 -3.19 -3.94
CA GLY A 228 6.69 -2.68 -4.30
C GLY A 228 6.33 -3.01 -5.74
N SER A 229 5.71 -2.05 -6.43
CA SER A 229 5.44 -2.12 -7.87
C SER A 229 6.36 -1.19 -8.64
N LEU A 230 6.78 -1.59 -9.82
CA LEU A 230 7.79 -0.88 -10.61
C LEU A 230 7.38 -0.77 -12.08
N LEU A 231 7.43 0.44 -12.61
CA LEU A 231 7.47 0.70 -14.05
C LEU A 231 8.79 1.39 -14.37
N ALA A 232 9.62 0.76 -15.21
CA ALA A 232 10.80 1.37 -15.79
C ALA A 232 10.58 1.57 -17.30
N SER A 233 10.80 2.78 -17.82
CA SER A 233 10.63 3.05 -19.25
C SER A 233 11.65 4.04 -19.81
N CYS A 234 12.04 3.84 -21.07
CA CYS A 234 13.02 4.69 -21.75
C CYS A 234 14.36 4.79 -20.97
N CYS A 235 14.76 3.73 -20.29
CA CYS A 235 15.95 3.70 -19.44
C CYS A 235 17.12 3.05 -20.15
N ARG A 236 18.34 3.49 -19.83
CA ARG A 236 19.58 2.80 -20.18
C ARG A 236 20.23 2.22 -18.93
N PHE A 237 20.08 0.91 -18.72
CA PHE A 237 20.70 0.17 -17.61
C PHE A 237 22.00 -0.50 -18.08
N GLY A 238 23.12 0.22 -18.01
CA GLY A 238 24.43 -0.27 -18.48
C GLY A 238 24.82 0.22 -19.87
N ALA A 239 26.07 -0.02 -20.29
CA ALA A 239 26.62 0.44 -21.59
C ALA A 239 27.94 -0.28 -21.96
N GLU A 240 28.78 0.36 -22.79
CA GLU A 240 30.05 -0.13 -23.37
C GLU A 240 31.04 -0.73 -22.36
N GLY A 241 31.07 -0.23 -21.12
CA GLY A 241 31.90 -0.76 -20.03
C GLY A 241 31.31 -1.98 -19.30
N GLY A 242 30.17 -2.48 -19.78
CA GLY A 242 29.44 -3.58 -19.18
C GLY A 242 28.17 -3.17 -18.45
N GLY A 243 27.80 -3.96 -17.46
CA GLY A 243 26.75 -3.61 -16.53
C GLY A 243 26.28 -4.80 -15.70
N PHE A 244 25.23 -4.56 -14.92
CA PHE A 244 24.65 -5.52 -13.99
C PHE A 244 23.12 -5.53 -14.11
N THR A 245 22.47 -6.51 -13.48
CA THR A 245 21.02 -6.75 -13.66
C THR A 245 20.21 -5.49 -13.39
N ALA A 246 19.24 -5.20 -14.26
CA ALA A 246 18.41 -4.01 -14.16
C ALA A 246 17.48 -4.06 -12.94
N VAL A 247 16.75 -5.16 -12.77
CA VAL A 247 15.80 -5.27 -11.65
C VAL A 247 15.95 -6.59 -10.92
N TYR A 248 16.07 -6.52 -9.59
CA TYR A 248 15.79 -7.61 -8.68
C TYR A 248 14.42 -7.39 -8.06
N ASN A 249 13.51 -8.33 -8.29
CA ASN A 249 12.17 -8.29 -7.71
C ASN A 249 12.08 -9.23 -6.50
N PHE A 250 11.71 -8.65 -5.37
CA PHE A 250 11.37 -9.32 -4.13
C PHE A 250 9.88 -9.23 -3.83
N ARG A 251 9.10 -8.55 -4.66
CA ARG A 251 7.67 -8.43 -4.45
C ARG A 251 6.95 -9.70 -4.84
N LYS A 252 6.37 -10.35 -3.84
CA LYS A 252 5.50 -11.51 -3.98
C LYS A 252 4.12 -11.13 -4.51
N TYR A 253 3.57 -12.04 -5.31
CA TYR A 253 2.20 -12.12 -5.75
C TYR A 253 1.22 -11.93 -4.59
N SER A 254 0.22 -11.07 -4.78
CA SER A 254 -0.86 -10.81 -3.83
C SER A 254 -2.20 -11.27 -4.39
N ARG A 255 -3.00 -11.95 -3.56
CA ARG A 255 -4.40 -12.29 -3.86
C ARG A 255 -5.39 -11.23 -3.36
N ALA A 256 -4.93 -10.27 -2.57
CA ALA A 256 -5.78 -9.25 -2.00
C ALA A 256 -6.13 -8.18 -3.05
N PRO A 257 -7.38 -7.69 -3.10
CA PRO A 257 -7.71 -6.51 -3.89
C PRO A 257 -7.00 -5.31 -3.26
N GLY A 258 -5.95 -4.82 -3.91
CA GLY A 258 -5.08 -3.75 -3.40
C GLY A 258 -4.21 -3.16 -4.50
N ILE A 259 -3.12 -2.49 -4.11
CA ILE A 259 -2.16 -1.88 -5.06
C ILE A 259 -1.69 -2.95 -6.05
N PRO A 260 -1.78 -2.72 -7.37
CA PRO A 260 -1.42 -3.71 -8.37
C PRO A 260 0.06 -4.06 -8.23
N GLN A 261 0.41 -5.34 -8.05
CA GLN A 261 1.80 -5.79 -7.88
C GLN A 261 2.40 -6.12 -9.23
N PHE A 262 3.28 -5.27 -9.73
CA PHE A 262 3.80 -5.44 -11.07
C PHE A 262 5.26 -5.03 -11.18
N VAL A 263 5.93 -5.62 -12.15
CA VAL A 263 7.19 -5.15 -12.69
C VAL A 263 7.03 -5.04 -14.18
N VAL A 264 7.08 -3.81 -14.69
CA VAL A 264 7.03 -3.50 -16.12
C VAL A 264 8.33 -2.81 -16.49
N ILE A 265 9.02 -3.33 -17.50
CA ILE A 265 10.23 -2.72 -18.08
C ILE A 265 9.97 -2.57 -19.57
N ARG A 266 9.96 -1.34 -20.09
CA ARG A 266 9.65 -1.11 -21.50
C ARG A 266 10.58 -0.11 -22.17
N ASP A 267 10.70 -0.22 -23.49
CA ASP A 267 11.39 0.76 -24.34
C ASP A 267 12.81 1.09 -23.83
N SER A 268 13.49 0.10 -23.23
CA SER A 268 14.71 0.29 -22.44
C SER A 268 15.89 -0.51 -23.00
N GLN A 269 17.10 -0.04 -22.74
CA GLN A 269 18.34 -0.73 -23.07
C GLN A 269 18.95 -1.35 -21.81
N VAL A 270 19.38 -2.62 -21.91
CA VAL A 270 19.97 -3.34 -20.77
C VAL A 270 21.26 -4.05 -21.18
N SER A 271 22.31 -3.79 -20.42
CA SER A 271 23.59 -4.50 -20.47
C SER A 271 23.93 -4.98 -19.06
N ALA A 272 23.94 -6.30 -18.84
CA ALA A 272 24.16 -6.93 -17.53
C ALA A 272 25.30 -7.97 -17.52
N HIS A 273 26.18 -7.94 -18.53
CA HIS A 273 27.13 -9.02 -18.79
C HIS A 273 28.41 -9.00 -17.93
N THR A 274 28.54 -8.06 -16.99
CA THR A 274 29.68 -7.96 -16.07
C THR A 274 29.32 -8.37 -14.63
N SER A 275 28.05 -8.71 -14.38
CA SER A 275 27.62 -9.29 -13.11
C SER A 275 28.09 -10.74 -13.00
N ASN A 276 28.52 -11.14 -11.79
CA ASN A 276 29.01 -12.51 -11.54
C ASN A 276 27.88 -13.50 -11.18
N LEU A 277 26.71 -13.02 -10.78
CA LEU A 277 25.66 -13.88 -10.22
C LEU A 277 24.45 -14.02 -11.13
N ARG A 278 23.92 -12.89 -11.59
CA ARG A 278 22.67 -12.80 -12.36
C ARG A 278 22.88 -11.78 -13.47
N ASN A 279 22.74 -12.25 -14.71
CA ASN A 279 23.01 -11.50 -15.94
C ASN A 279 21.72 -11.42 -16.75
N CYS A 280 20.76 -10.68 -16.22
CA CYS A 280 19.41 -10.61 -16.78
C CYS A 280 18.81 -9.20 -16.73
N VAL A 281 17.73 -9.00 -17.46
CA VAL A 281 16.88 -7.80 -17.35
C VAL A 281 16.17 -7.80 -16.01
N LEU A 282 15.50 -8.91 -15.67
CA LEU A 282 14.75 -9.06 -14.43
C LEU A 282 15.10 -10.38 -13.75
N TYR A 283 15.57 -10.30 -12.51
CA TYR A 283 15.69 -11.43 -11.60
C TYR A 283 14.53 -11.43 -10.60
N CYS A 284 13.76 -12.52 -10.55
CA CYS A 284 12.66 -12.71 -9.62
C CYS A 284 13.11 -13.60 -8.46
N ALA A 285 13.47 -12.97 -7.33
CA ALA A 285 13.58 -13.68 -6.06
C ALA A 285 12.20 -14.12 -5.54
N GLU A 286 11.17 -13.32 -5.87
CA GLU A 286 9.75 -13.64 -5.74
C GLU A 286 9.04 -13.20 -7.05
N LEU A 287 7.88 -13.79 -7.36
CA LEU A 287 7.09 -13.41 -8.55
C LEU A 287 5.96 -12.44 -8.19
N PRO A 288 5.82 -11.28 -8.87
CA PRO A 288 4.70 -10.35 -8.68
C PRO A 288 3.44 -10.83 -9.44
N ASN A 289 2.33 -10.09 -9.39
CA ASN A 289 1.13 -10.42 -10.17
C ASN A 289 1.30 -10.17 -11.67
N LEU A 290 2.10 -9.18 -12.07
CA LEU A 290 2.38 -8.89 -13.47
C LEU A 290 3.88 -8.74 -13.69
N ILE A 291 4.41 -9.45 -14.68
CA ILE A 291 5.72 -9.18 -15.27
C ILE A 291 5.49 -8.80 -16.73
N SER A 292 5.99 -7.64 -17.14
CA SER A 292 6.05 -7.26 -18.56
C SER A 292 7.44 -6.75 -18.92
N VAL A 293 8.01 -7.29 -20.00
CA VAL A 293 9.24 -6.77 -20.63
C VAL A 293 8.95 -6.53 -22.11
N GLU A 294 8.87 -5.25 -22.51
CA GLU A 294 8.37 -4.84 -23.82
C GLU A 294 9.35 -3.93 -24.57
N ASN A 295 9.54 -4.14 -25.86
CA ASN A 295 10.35 -3.25 -26.73
C ASN A 295 11.76 -2.95 -26.18
N CYS A 296 12.36 -3.87 -25.44
CA CYS A 296 13.67 -3.67 -24.83
C CYS A 296 14.79 -4.21 -25.73
N CYS A 297 15.95 -3.55 -25.68
CA CYS A 297 17.18 -3.98 -26.34
C CYS A 297 18.17 -4.51 -25.30
N SER A 298 18.53 -5.79 -25.39
CA SER A 298 19.39 -6.47 -24.42
C SER A 298 20.72 -6.91 -25.05
N THR A 299 21.84 -6.45 -24.49
CA THR A 299 23.18 -6.81 -24.97
C THR A 299 23.82 -7.83 -24.04
N LEU A 300 24.06 -9.05 -24.54
CA LEU A 300 24.67 -10.16 -23.77
C LEU A 300 23.95 -10.41 -22.43
N THR A 301 22.65 -10.20 -22.40
CA THR A 301 21.81 -10.17 -21.19
C THR A 301 20.59 -11.04 -21.41
N ARG A 302 20.29 -11.91 -20.44
CA ARG A 302 19.08 -12.76 -20.47
C ARG A 302 17.84 -11.91 -20.19
N GLY A 303 16.65 -12.33 -20.64
CA GLY A 303 15.39 -11.65 -20.32
C GLY A 303 15.02 -11.73 -18.84
N VAL A 304 14.08 -12.62 -18.50
CA VAL A 304 13.64 -12.85 -17.12
C VAL A 304 14.24 -14.15 -16.56
N LEU A 305 14.75 -14.11 -15.33
CA LEU A 305 15.18 -15.28 -14.56
C LEU A 305 14.38 -15.38 -13.25
N ALA A 306 13.90 -16.57 -12.93
CA ALA A 306 13.34 -16.86 -11.60
C ALA A 306 14.40 -17.52 -10.72
N ASP A 307 14.37 -17.24 -9.41
CA ASP A 307 15.23 -17.94 -8.46
C ASP A 307 14.93 -19.45 -8.50
N PRO A 308 15.93 -20.32 -8.69
CA PRO A 308 15.73 -21.78 -8.76
C PRO A 308 15.06 -22.40 -7.52
N LYS A 309 15.02 -21.69 -6.39
CA LYS A 309 14.36 -22.13 -5.17
C LYS A 309 12.84 -21.97 -5.21
N LEU A 310 12.31 -21.20 -6.17
CA LEU A 310 10.87 -20.97 -6.29
C LEU A 310 10.17 -22.22 -6.80
N LYS A 311 9.15 -22.66 -6.04
CA LYS A 311 8.18 -23.66 -6.49
C LYS A 311 7.10 -22.96 -7.29
N LEU A 312 7.28 -22.88 -8.60
CA LEU A 312 6.42 -22.07 -9.48
C LEU A 312 4.94 -22.48 -9.42
N ASP A 313 4.63 -23.76 -9.21
CA ASP A 313 3.25 -24.24 -9.03
C ASP A 313 2.50 -23.49 -7.91
N ASP A 314 3.18 -23.11 -6.82
CA ASP A 314 2.60 -22.38 -5.70
C ASP A 314 2.04 -21.00 -6.09
N TYR A 315 2.52 -20.43 -7.21
CA TYR A 315 2.12 -19.12 -7.73
C TYR A 315 0.97 -19.18 -8.73
N PHE A 316 0.74 -20.33 -9.36
CA PHE A 316 -0.27 -20.47 -10.41
C PHE A 316 -1.65 -20.93 -9.91
N TYR A 317 -1.82 -21.06 -8.59
CA TYR A 317 -3.11 -21.35 -7.97
C TYR A 317 -3.98 -20.09 -7.84
N GLY A 318 -5.22 -20.14 -8.33
CA GLY A 318 -6.21 -19.07 -8.12
C GLY A 318 -7.09 -18.79 -9.33
N GLU A 319 -7.55 -17.54 -9.43
CA GLU A 319 -8.40 -17.08 -10.53
C GLU A 319 -7.61 -16.93 -11.83
N PRO A 320 -8.18 -17.31 -12.99
CA PRO A 320 -7.64 -16.93 -14.28
C PRO A 320 -7.37 -15.42 -14.35
N GLY A 321 -6.15 -15.04 -14.73
CA GLY A 321 -5.73 -13.63 -14.83
C GLY A 321 -5.14 -13.01 -13.56
N ALA A 322 -5.04 -13.74 -12.45
CA ALA A 322 -4.40 -13.22 -11.24
C ALA A 322 -2.88 -13.03 -11.40
N PHE A 323 -2.26 -13.83 -12.27
CA PHE A 323 -0.88 -13.70 -12.72
C PHE A 323 -0.85 -13.45 -14.23
N ALA A 324 -0.08 -12.44 -14.66
CA ALA A 324 0.15 -12.10 -16.06
C ALA A 324 1.65 -12.00 -16.34
N TYR A 325 2.04 -12.50 -17.51
CA TYR A 325 3.41 -12.46 -18.00
C TYR A 325 3.38 -12.10 -19.48
N GLU A 326 4.15 -11.07 -19.84
CA GLU A 326 4.28 -10.57 -21.21
C GLU A 326 5.75 -10.32 -21.54
N GLU A 327 6.20 -10.90 -22.66
CA GLU A 327 7.45 -10.52 -23.31
C GLU A 327 7.16 -10.27 -24.79
N ARG A 328 7.43 -9.04 -25.25
CA ARG A 328 7.01 -8.63 -26.60
C ARG A 328 8.04 -7.71 -27.25
N CYS A 329 8.33 -7.98 -28.53
CA CYS A 329 9.14 -7.11 -29.38
C CYS A 329 10.54 -6.76 -28.81
N ASN A 330 11.13 -7.65 -28.01
CA ASN A 330 12.48 -7.50 -27.47
C ASN A 330 13.53 -7.97 -28.48
N ALA A 331 14.70 -7.33 -28.51
CA ALA A 331 15.82 -7.68 -29.38
C ALA A 331 17.12 -7.88 -28.57
N GLY A 332 18.01 -8.80 -28.99
CA GLY A 332 19.28 -9.02 -28.29
C GLY A 332 20.03 -10.30 -28.66
N PHE A 333 21.27 -10.43 -28.13
CA PHE A 333 22.20 -11.52 -28.46
C PHE A 333 22.03 -12.82 -27.64
N GLN A 334 21.14 -12.85 -26.64
CA GLN A 334 20.81 -14.05 -25.87
C GLN A 334 19.31 -14.12 -25.57
N GLU A 335 18.62 -15.10 -26.15
CA GLU A 335 17.18 -15.35 -25.91
C GLU A 335 16.92 -16.25 -24.68
N ASN A 336 16.04 -15.77 -23.80
CA ASN A 336 14.95 -16.51 -23.14
C ASN A 336 15.21 -17.89 -22.48
N ILE A 337 16.08 -17.92 -21.47
CA ILE A 337 16.06 -18.96 -20.41
C ILE A 337 14.97 -18.60 -19.38
N ILE A 338 13.71 -18.64 -19.81
CA ILE A 338 12.55 -18.51 -18.92
C ILE A 338 12.16 -19.94 -18.51
N PRO A 339 11.84 -20.20 -17.22
CA PRO A 339 11.24 -21.45 -16.80
C PRO A 339 10.05 -21.84 -17.70
N PRO A 340 10.01 -23.05 -18.28
CA PRO A 340 8.92 -23.50 -19.16
C PRO A 340 7.52 -23.29 -18.58
N GLU A 341 7.39 -23.31 -17.27
CA GLU A 341 6.15 -23.13 -16.52
C GLU A 341 5.60 -21.69 -16.64
N LEU A 342 6.47 -20.68 -16.78
CA LEU A 342 6.07 -19.30 -17.09
C LEU A 342 5.69 -19.14 -18.56
N LYS A 343 6.31 -19.91 -19.47
CA LYS A 343 5.94 -19.94 -20.90
C LYS A 343 4.59 -20.63 -21.14
N ASN A 344 4.33 -21.74 -20.43
CA ASN A 344 3.15 -22.59 -20.56
C ASN A 344 2.28 -22.57 -19.30
N ARG A 345 1.83 -21.38 -18.90
CA ARG A 345 1.03 -21.18 -17.68
C ARG A 345 -0.18 -22.13 -17.64
N LYS A 346 -0.28 -22.93 -16.58
CA LYS A 346 -1.50 -23.65 -16.23
C LYS A 346 -2.06 -23.04 -14.96
N VAL A 347 -3.22 -22.40 -15.04
CA VAL A 347 -3.95 -21.97 -13.85
C VAL A 347 -4.37 -23.23 -13.12
N LEU A 348 -3.78 -23.48 -11.95
CA LEU A 348 -4.13 -24.63 -11.14
C LEU A 348 -5.35 -24.27 -10.28
N PRO A 349 -6.35 -25.16 -10.17
CA PRO A 349 -7.46 -24.94 -9.26
C PRO A 349 -6.93 -24.84 -7.83
N ILE A 350 -7.57 -24.01 -7.00
CA ILE A 350 -7.19 -23.88 -5.59
C ILE A 350 -7.18 -25.28 -4.95
N PRO A 351 -6.08 -25.74 -4.32
CA PRO A 351 -6.01 -27.07 -3.74
C PRO A 351 -7.11 -27.27 -2.70
N GLN A 352 -7.91 -28.31 -2.88
CA GLN A 352 -9.00 -28.63 -1.98
C GLN A 352 -8.44 -29.38 -0.75
N PRO A 353 -8.65 -28.88 0.48
CA PRO A 353 -8.22 -29.59 1.68
C PRO A 353 -9.04 -30.86 1.89
N LYS A 354 -8.43 -31.84 2.56
CA LYS A 354 -9.04 -33.16 2.84
C LYS A 354 -10.39 -33.11 3.57
N SER A 355 -10.69 -32.02 4.27
CA SER A 355 -11.92 -31.81 5.03
C SER A 355 -12.98 -30.98 4.30
N TRP A 356 -12.86 -30.77 2.98
CA TRP A 356 -13.84 -30.02 2.18
C TRP A 356 -15.09 -30.86 1.84
N LEU A 357 -16.28 -30.23 1.86
CA LEU A 357 -17.49 -30.84 1.30
C LEU A 357 -17.61 -30.50 -0.19
N ASP A 358 -17.35 -31.48 -1.04
CA ASP A 358 -17.69 -31.43 -2.46
C ASP A 358 -19.22 -31.38 -2.70
N GLY A 359 -19.66 -31.35 -3.97
CA GLY A 359 -21.09 -31.23 -4.29
C GLY A 359 -21.95 -32.38 -3.75
N LYS A 360 -21.47 -33.63 -3.86
CA LYS A 360 -22.21 -34.81 -3.42
C LYS A 360 -22.24 -34.90 -1.89
N ALA A 361 -21.09 -34.74 -1.25
CA ALA A 361 -21.00 -34.75 0.21
C ALA A 361 -21.81 -33.59 0.82
N LEU A 362 -21.87 -32.45 0.12
CA LEU A 362 -22.72 -31.33 0.50
C LEU A 362 -24.21 -31.71 0.44
N GLU A 363 -24.68 -32.26 -0.68
CA GLU A 363 -26.08 -32.69 -0.85
C GLU A 363 -26.49 -33.74 0.20
N GLU A 364 -25.61 -34.72 0.46
CA GLU A 364 -25.83 -35.73 1.50
C GLU A 364 -25.92 -35.10 2.90
N LYS A 365 -25.05 -34.13 3.21
CA LYS A 365 -25.10 -33.37 4.47
C LYS A 365 -26.37 -32.53 4.58
N ILE A 366 -26.77 -31.86 3.51
CA ILE A 366 -28.02 -31.09 3.44
C ILE A 366 -29.24 -32.01 3.65
N ALA A 367 -29.24 -33.18 3.02
CA ALA A 367 -30.34 -34.14 3.14
C ALA A 367 -30.46 -34.74 4.55
N ALA A 368 -29.32 -35.01 5.20
CA ALA A 368 -29.27 -35.52 6.58
C ALA A 368 -29.61 -34.44 7.63
N TYR A 369 -29.47 -33.17 7.27
CA TYR A 369 -29.73 -32.06 8.15
C TYR A 369 -31.23 -31.88 8.41
N LYS A 370 -31.63 -32.05 9.68
CA LYS A 370 -33.01 -31.92 10.14
C LYS A 370 -33.25 -30.49 10.63
N THR A 371 -34.06 -29.72 9.92
CA THR A 371 -34.56 -28.43 10.38
C THR A 371 -35.87 -28.62 11.14
N ALA A 372 -35.97 -28.07 12.35
CA ALA A 372 -37.26 -27.91 13.01
C ALA A 372 -37.80 -26.51 12.71
N GLU A 373 -39.05 -26.40 12.25
CA GLU A 373 -39.69 -25.09 12.17
C GLU A 373 -39.76 -24.48 13.56
N THR A 374 -39.22 -23.28 13.69
CA THR A 374 -39.37 -22.49 14.91
C THR A 374 -40.09 -21.21 14.51
N GLN A 375 -41.33 -21.04 14.95
CA GLN A 375 -42.05 -19.79 14.77
C GLN A 375 -41.59 -18.80 15.84
N GLY A 376 -40.68 -17.91 15.45
CA GLY A 376 -40.51 -16.62 16.12
C GLY A 376 -41.61 -15.66 15.68
N THR A 377 -42.13 -14.85 16.60
CA THR A 377 -43.13 -13.81 16.31
C THR A 377 -42.50 -12.41 16.29
N CYS A 378 -41.94 -12.02 15.15
CA CYS A 378 -41.68 -10.60 14.84
C CYS A 378 -42.93 -9.98 14.20
N GLU A 379 -43.17 -8.69 14.46
CA GLU A 379 -44.22 -7.93 13.75
C GLU A 379 -43.93 -7.84 12.25
N VAL A 380 -42.65 -7.65 11.91
CA VAL A 380 -42.15 -7.76 10.54
C VAL A 380 -41.10 -8.87 10.50
N ASN A 381 -41.50 -10.09 10.14
CA ASN A 381 -40.55 -11.18 9.91
C ASN A 381 -39.91 -11.03 8.52
N VAL A 382 -38.61 -10.72 8.49
CA VAL A 382 -37.93 -10.41 7.23
C VAL A 382 -37.54 -11.66 6.45
N LEU A 383 -37.38 -12.81 7.11
CA LEU A 383 -37.05 -14.09 6.43
C LEU A 383 -38.21 -14.60 5.55
N THR A 384 -39.44 -14.19 5.89
CA THR A 384 -40.67 -14.60 5.20
C THR A 384 -41.34 -13.43 4.48
N GLN A 385 -40.74 -12.25 4.46
CA GLN A 385 -41.34 -11.08 3.84
C GLN A 385 -41.50 -11.31 2.32
N PRO A 386 -42.68 -11.04 1.73
CA PRO A 386 -42.87 -11.15 0.29
C PRO A 386 -41.87 -10.28 -0.47
N GLY A 387 -41.16 -10.90 -1.42
CA GLY A 387 -40.13 -10.24 -2.25
C GLY A 387 -38.72 -10.21 -1.65
N ALA A 388 -38.53 -10.62 -0.38
CA ALA A 388 -37.20 -10.77 0.19
C ALA A 388 -36.53 -12.07 -0.31
N GLU A 389 -35.26 -11.98 -0.68
CA GLU A 389 -34.51 -13.10 -1.28
C GLU A 389 -33.21 -13.36 -0.50
N LEU A 390 -32.99 -14.61 -0.08
CA LEU A 390 -31.74 -15.04 0.54
C LEU A 390 -30.85 -15.72 -0.49
N VAL A 391 -29.72 -15.10 -0.82
CA VAL A 391 -28.79 -15.57 -1.85
C VAL A 391 -27.36 -15.63 -1.35
N LEU A 392 -26.54 -16.49 -1.95
CA LEU A 392 -25.09 -16.43 -1.76
C LEU A 392 -24.53 -15.36 -2.70
N ALA A 393 -23.80 -14.40 -2.15
CA ALA A 393 -23.01 -13.49 -2.97
C ALA A 393 -21.97 -14.31 -3.75
N ASN A 394 -21.60 -13.86 -4.96
CA ASN A 394 -20.66 -14.62 -5.79
C ASN A 394 -19.30 -14.83 -5.07
N ARG A 395 -18.77 -13.78 -4.44
CA ARG A 395 -17.47 -13.78 -3.75
C ARG A 395 -17.56 -13.25 -2.33
N MET A 396 -16.62 -13.68 -1.49
CA MET A 396 -16.39 -13.06 -0.18
C MET A 396 -15.90 -11.62 -0.32
N ASP A 397 -16.19 -10.78 0.68
CA ASP A 397 -15.72 -9.39 0.68
C ASP A 397 -14.18 -9.36 0.76
N GLY A 398 -13.55 -8.61 -0.16
CA GLY A 398 -12.10 -8.41 -0.14
C GLY A 398 -11.27 -9.66 -0.44
N SER A 399 -11.86 -10.70 -1.04
CA SER A 399 -11.22 -12.00 -1.22
C SER A 399 -11.50 -12.64 -2.58
N GLY A 400 -10.55 -13.46 -3.05
CA GLY A 400 -10.68 -14.25 -4.28
C GLY A 400 -11.50 -15.53 -4.13
N PHE A 401 -11.95 -15.91 -2.93
CA PHE A 401 -12.77 -17.12 -2.77
C PHE A 401 -14.23 -16.88 -3.13
N TYR A 402 -14.84 -17.83 -3.86
CA TYR A 402 -16.28 -17.83 -4.07
C TYR A 402 -16.99 -18.22 -2.77
N ASN A 403 -18.09 -17.54 -2.40
CA ASN A 403 -18.83 -17.94 -1.20
C ASN A 403 -19.33 -19.38 -1.33
N LYS A 404 -19.75 -19.79 -2.53
CA LYS A 404 -20.22 -21.15 -2.79
C LYS A 404 -19.21 -22.21 -2.39
N ASP A 405 -17.91 -21.93 -2.41
CA ASP A 405 -16.88 -22.91 -2.07
C ASP A 405 -16.73 -23.09 -0.55
N LEU A 406 -17.13 -22.08 0.22
CA LEU A 406 -16.92 -21.99 1.67
C LEU A 406 -18.22 -22.11 2.48
N LEU A 407 -19.35 -21.75 1.87
CA LEU A 407 -20.66 -21.66 2.49
C LEU A 407 -21.76 -22.15 1.52
N ALA A 408 -22.74 -22.84 2.08
CA ALA A 408 -23.96 -23.23 1.40
C ALA A 408 -25.18 -22.67 2.14
N ILE A 409 -26.21 -22.29 1.40
CA ILE A 409 -27.53 -21.99 1.97
C ILE A 409 -28.31 -23.30 2.01
N VAL A 410 -28.80 -23.64 3.19
CA VAL A 410 -29.68 -24.78 3.41
C VAL A 410 -31.08 -24.24 3.66
N ARG A 411 -31.96 -24.37 2.67
CA ARG A 411 -33.36 -23.91 2.75
C ARG A 411 -34.30 -25.07 2.43
N LYS A 412 -35.03 -25.55 3.44
CA LYS A 412 -36.11 -26.55 3.26
C LYS A 412 -37.45 -26.07 3.82
N ALA A 413 -37.43 -25.13 4.78
CA ALA A 413 -38.54 -24.33 5.32
C ALA A 413 -37.95 -23.15 6.13
N ASN A 414 -38.73 -22.47 6.98
CA ASN A 414 -38.22 -21.63 8.07
C ASN A 414 -37.72 -22.56 9.20
N PRO A 415 -36.46 -22.55 9.68
CA PRO A 415 -35.42 -21.51 9.61
C PRO A 415 -34.52 -21.53 8.37
N ALA A 416 -33.87 -20.39 8.10
CA ALA A 416 -32.78 -20.29 7.13
C ALA A 416 -31.47 -20.75 7.78
N ALA A 417 -30.74 -21.66 7.13
CA ALA A 417 -29.48 -22.20 7.66
C ALA A 417 -28.30 -21.91 6.73
N LEU A 418 -27.18 -21.50 7.32
CA LEU A 418 -25.90 -21.31 6.64
C LEU A 418 -24.96 -22.45 7.05
N MET A 419 -24.55 -23.28 6.09
CA MET A 419 -23.69 -24.43 6.34
C MET A 419 -22.28 -24.19 5.82
N ARG A 420 -21.28 -24.44 6.66
CA ARG A 420 -19.86 -24.29 6.33
C ARG A 420 -19.39 -25.48 5.50
N ARG A 421 -18.85 -25.22 4.31
CA ARG A 421 -18.24 -26.24 3.43
C ARG A 421 -16.76 -26.49 3.72
N TRP A 422 -16.11 -25.51 4.36
CA TRP A 422 -14.68 -25.55 4.62
C TRP A 422 -14.29 -24.82 5.92
N ASN A 423 -13.41 -25.42 6.73
CA ASN A 423 -12.88 -24.89 8.00
C ASN A 423 -11.75 -23.83 7.85
N GLY A 424 -11.54 -23.28 6.65
CA GLY A 424 -10.37 -22.44 6.32
C GLY A 424 -10.28 -21.06 6.97
N THR A 425 -9.06 -20.52 6.94
CA THR A 425 -8.44 -19.73 8.01
C THR A 425 -8.00 -18.31 7.57
N ASP A 426 -8.06 -17.38 8.53
CA ASP A 426 -7.19 -16.20 8.65
C ASP A 426 -7.38 -15.02 7.67
N GLY A 427 -8.63 -14.59 7.50
CA GLY A 427 -8.96 -13.26 6.97
C GLY A 427 -10.20 -13.25 6.09
N GLY A 428 -11.29 -12.71 6.61
CA GLY A 428 -12.59 -12.66 5.92
C GLY A 428 -13.51 -13.83 6.28
N ALA A 429 -14.82 -13.59 6.21
CA ALA A 429 -15.85 -14.58 6.53
C ALA A 429 -16.85 -14.68 5.36
N PRO A 430 -17.29 -15.90 4.99
CA PRO A 430 -18.31 -16.04 3.98
C PRO A 430 -19.65 -15.52 4.50
N PHE A 431 -20.51 -15.06 3.60
CA PHE A 431 -21.78 -14.46 3.95
C PHE A 431 -22.89 -14.78 2.95
N ALA A 432 -24.13 -14.67 3.42
CA ALA A 432 -25.33 -14.64 2.60
C ALA A 432 -25.93 -13.23 2.58
N GLU A 433 -26.63 -12.90 1.51
CA GLU A 433 -27.35 -11.64 1.34
C GLU A 433 -28.86 -11.89 1.43
N LEU A 434 -29.55 -11.21 2.35
CA LEU A 434 -31.01 -11.13 2.37
C LEU A 434 -31.41 -9.77 1.77
N ARG A 435 -31.89 -9.78 0.53
CA ARG A 435 -32.15 -8.58 -0.29
C ARG A 435 -33.61 -8.13 -0.22
N HIS A 436 -33.85 -6.88 -0.59
CA HIS A 436 -35.18 -6.28 -0.78
C HIS A 436 -36.07 -6.27 0.47
N VAL A 437 -35.45 -6.17 1.64
CA VAL A 437 -36.17 -6.14 2.91
C VAL A 437 -36.74 -4.76 3.15
N LYS A 438 -38.07 -4.66 3.25
CA LYS A 438 -38.78 -3.39 3.44
C LYS A 438 -39.13 -3.20 4.91
N VAL A 439 -38.75 -2.07 5.48
CA VAL A 439 -38.94 -1.75 6.90
C VAL A 439 -39.48 -0.34 7.04
N ASP A 440 -40.44 -0.14 7.93
CA ASP A 440 -40.83 1.18 8.42
C ASP A 440 -40.24 1.38 9.81
N PHE A 441 -39.17 2.18 9.89
CA PHE A 441 -38.44 2.44 11.12
C PHE A 441 -39.21 3.32 12.10
N ASP A 442 -40.23 4.05 11.64
CA ASP A 442 -41.07 4.86 12.51
C ASP A 442 -42.08 3.98 13.26
N GLN A 443 -42.39 2.79 12.73
CA GLN A 443 -43.31 1.81 13.34
C GLN A 443 -42.59 0.67 14.04
N THR A 444 -41.49 0.18 13.46
CA THR A 444 -40.79 -1.04 13.91
C THR A 444 -39.27 -0.83 14.03
N PRO A 445 -38.81 -0.02 14.99
CA PRO A 445 -37.40 0.38 15.07
C PRO A 445 -36.45 -0.70 15.62
N TYR A 446 -36.97 -1.77 16.23
CA TYR A 446 -36.17 -2.77 16.93
C TYR A 446 -35.91 -4.00 16.06
N LEU A 447 -34.67 -4.18 15.58
CA LEU A 447 -34.23 -5.38 14.88
C LEU A 447 -33.88 -6.48 15.90
N LEU A 448 -34.55 -7.62 15.80
CA LEU A 448 -34.28 -8.84 16.55
C LEU A 448 -33.68 -9.90 15.62
N MET A 449 -32.66 -10.60 16.10
CA MET A 449 -32.11 -11.80 15.49
C MET A 449 -31.98 -12.92 16.55
N ASP A 450 -32.54 -14.09 16.26
CA ASP A 450 -32.37 -15.33 17.02
C ASP A 450 -31.67 -16.36 16.14
N PHE A 451 -30.54 -16.87 16.60
CA PHE A 451 -29.76 -17.85 15.87
C PHE A 451 -29.19 -18.94 16.79
N ARG A 452 -29.03 -20.14 16.24
CA ARG A 452 -28.43 -21.30 16.89
C ARG A 452 -27.35 -21.91 16.01
N SER A 453 -26.45 -22.66 16.62
CA SER A 453 -25.45 -23.41 15.87
C SER A 453 -25.00 -24.62 16.66
N ASN A 454 -24.60 -25.65 15.93
CA ASN A 454 -24.05 -26.88 16.49
C ASN A 454 -22.55 -26.79 16.81
N THR A 455 -21.87 -25.72 16.42
CA THR A 455 -20.43 -25.50 16.66
C THR A 455 -20.18 -24.00 16.96
N PRO A 456 -18.93 -23.51 17.11
CA PRO A 456 -18.66 -22.08 17.21
C PRO A 456 -19.38 -21.25 16.13
N ALA A 457 -20.16 -20.25 16.53
CA ALA A 457 -21.07 -19.51 15.64
C ALA A 457 -20.99 -18.00 15.76
N GLU A 458 -19.78 -17.50 15.98
CA GLU A 458 -19.54 -16.10 15.78
C GLU A 458 -20.02 -15.65 14.40
N PHE A 459 -20.77 -14.55 14.39
CA PHE A 459 -21.44 -14.00 13.22
C PHE A 459 -21.32 -12.48 13.22
N ALA A 460 -21.60 -11.88 12.06
CA ALA A 460 -21.76 -10.44 11.92
C ALA A 460 -22.92 -10.14 10.97
N VAL A 461 -23.55 -8.98 11.14
CA VAL A 461 -24.59 -8.48 10.23
C VAL A 461 -24.24 -7.04 9.82
N LYS A 462 -24.27 -6.77 8.52
CA LYS A 462 -24.18 -5.42 7.94
C LYS A 462 -25.40 -5.18 7.08
N PHE A 463 -25.71 -3.92 6.80
CA PHE A 463 -26.86 -3.54 5.98
C PHE A 463 -26.47 -2.48 4.97
N ILE A 464 -27.10 -2.56 3.82
CA ILE A 464 -26.94 -1.64 2.70
C ILE A 464 -28.30 -0.99 2.48
N ASP A 465 -28.35 0.34 2.51
CA ASP A 465 -29.52 1.08 2.02
C ASP A 465 -29.56 0.95 0.50
N GLU A 466 -30.58 0.28 -0.05
CA GLU A 466 -30.69 0.02 -1.49
C GLU A 466 -30.97 1.29 -2.30
N GLU A 467 -31.52 2.34 -1.67
CA GLU A 467 -31.77 3.62 -2.33
C GLU A 467 -30.49 4.44 -2.49
N THR A 468 -29.65 4.46 -1.45
CA THR A 468 -28.44 5.30 -1.44
C THR A 468 -27.16 4.52 -1.75
N GLY A 469 -27.21 3.19 -1.79
CA GLY A 469 -26.05 2.30 -1.91
C GLY A 469 -25.09 2.35 -0.71
N LYS A 470 -25.49 2.98 0.41
CA LYS A 470 -24.58 3.22 1.54
C LYS A 470 -24.50 1.99 2.42
N LEU A 471 -23.29 1.47 2.61
CA LEU A 471 -23.02 0.42 3.59
C LEU A 471 -22.98 1.01 4.98
N HIS A 472 -23.72 0.41 5.88
CA HIS A 472 -23.70 0.75 7.28
C HIS A 472 -23.34 -0.51 8.09
N ALA A 473 -22.27 -0.39 8.88
CA ALA A 473 -21.83 -1.44 9.77
C ALA A 473 -22.21 -1.08 11.21
N PHE A 474 -22.90 -1.99 11.89
CA PHE A 474 -23.08 -1.90 13.32
C PHE A 474 -21.96 -2.69 14.01
N ASN A 475 -21.52 -2.23 15.18
CA ASN A 475 -20.67 -2.99 16.10
C ASN A 475 -21.45 -4.15 16.75
N ALA A 476 -21.97 -5.08 15.95
CA ALA A 476 -22.38 -6.40 16.42
C ALA A 476 -21.11 -7.06 16.89
N ARG A 477 -20.80 -6.93 18.19
CA ARG A 477 -19.78 -7.77 18.80
C ARG A 477 -20.23 -9.20 18.60
N GLN A 478 -19.68 -9.83 17.56
CA GLN A 478 -19.28 -11.22 17.50
C GLN A 478 -19.72 -12.01 18.73
N ARG A 479 -20.90 -12.65 18.63
CA ARG A 479 -21.42 -13.53 19.69
C ARG A 479 -21.39 -14.96 19.22
N PRO A 480 -20.97 -15.91 20.07
CA PRO A 480 -20.88 -17.31 19.67
C PRO A 480 -22.25 -17.97 19.46
N VAL A 481 -23.31 -17.55 20.17
CA VAL A 481 -24.71 -18.05 20.06
C VAL A 481 -25.70 -17.08 20.74
N GLY A 482 -26.99 -17.10 20.35
CA GLY A 482 -28.12 -16.57 21.15
C GLY A 482 -28.94 -15.43 20.52
N LYS A 483 -29.81 -14.79 21.31
CA LYS A 483 -30.66 -13.67 20.84
C LYS A 483 -29.94 -12.33 20.88
N TYR A 484 -30.18 -11.52 19.86
CA TYR A 484 -29.63 -10.18 19.70
C TYR A 484 -30.72 -9.20 19.30
N GLU A 485 -30.80 -8.05 19.97
CA GLU A 485 -31.76 -6.99 19.63
C GLU A 485 -31.10 -5.61 19.64
N ILE A 486 -31.47 -4.76 18.69
CA ILE A 486 -30.95 -3.41 18.52
C ILE A 486 -32.04 -2.41 18.15
N ASP A 487 -31.94 -1.22 18.74
CA ASP A 487 -32.69 -0.03 18.33
C ASP A 487 -31.94 0.63 17.15
N ILE A 488 -32.47 0.47 15.94
CA ILE A 488 -31.78 0.87 14.71
C ILE A 488 -31.66 2.40 14.58
N PRO A 489 -32.74 3.20 14.71
CA PRO A 489 -32.63 4.66 14.61
C PRO A 489 -31.70 5.25 15.66
N LYS A 490 -31.63 4.66 16.86
CA LYS A 490 -30.69 5.10 17.90
C LYS A 490 -29.24 4.80 17.54
N ALA A 491 -28.96 3.61 16.99
CA ALA A 491 -27.63 3.26 16.55
C ALA A 491 -27.20 4.05 15.30
N ILE A 492 -28.18 4.41 14.45
CA ILE A 492 -27.96 4.97 13.11
C ILE A 492 -29.05 6.02 12.85
N PRO A 493 -28.81 7.28 13.26
CA PRO A 493 -29.82 8.34 13.18
C PRO A 493 -30.36 8.62 11.77
N ALA A 494 -29.66 8.17 10.72
CA ALA A 494 -30.07 8.29 9.32
C ALA A 494 -31.22 7.33 8.94
N PHE A 495 -31.47 6.28 9.72
CA PHE A 495 -32.50 5.28 9.43
C PHE A 495 -33.80 5.68 10.11
N LYS A 496 -34.64 6.39 9.35
CA LYS A 496 -35.99 6.84 9.74
C LYS A 496 -36.96 6.60 8.59
N GLY A 497 -38.26 6.50 8.90
CA GLY A 497 -39.29 6.23 7.90
C GLY A 497 -39.10 4.90 7.18
N LYS A 498 -39.65 4.82 5.97
CA LYS A 498 -39.64 3.62 5.14
C LYS A 498 -38.31 3.46 4.40
N LYS A 499 -37.75 2.25 4.44
CA LYS A 499 -36.48 1.89 3.79
C LYS A 499 -36.53 0.50 3.17
N THR A 500 -35.72 0.31 2.13
CA THR A 500 -35.43 -0.99 1.52
C THR A 500 -33.96 -1.32 1.75
N LEU A 501 -33.69 -2.49 2.32
CA LEU A 501 -32.37 -2.89 2.80
C LEU A 501 -31.93 -4.25 2.26
N THR A 502 -30.64 -4.38 2.01
CA THR A 502 -29.95 -5.67 1.88
C THR A 502 -29.14 -5.96 3.15
N PHE A 503 -29.32 -7.13 3.75
CA PHE A 503 -28.54 -7.61 4.89
C PHE A 503 -27.42 -8.54 4.43
N LYS A 504 -26.17 -8.25 4.82
CA LYS A 504 -25.05 -9.20 4.72
C LYS A 504 -24.89 -9.93 6.03
N ILE A 505 -25.12 -11.25 6.04
CA ILE A 505 -25.07 -12.11 7.22
C ILE A 505 -23.86 -13.04 7.12
N TYR A 506 -22.83 -12.77 7.94
CA TYR A 506 -21.56 -13.47 7.92
C TYR A 506 -21.57 -14.64 8.91
N TYR A 507 -21.15 -15.83 8.47
CA TYR A 507 -20.86 -16.96 9.35
C TYR A 507 -19.35 -17.09 9.54
N ILE A 508 -18.81 -16.48 10.61
CA ILE A 508 -17.37 -16.47 10.91
C ILE A 508 -16.94 -17.85 11.42
N GLY A 509 -17.80 -18.48 12.21
CA GLY A 509 -17.63 -19.85 12.67
C GLY A 509 -16.39 -20.02 13.54
N GLN A 510 -16.19 -19.10 14.48
CA GLN A 510 -15.12 -19.16 15.47
C GLN A 510 -15.70 -18.87 16.86
N LYS A 511 -14.96 -19.21 17.89
CA LYS A 511 -15.27 -18.85 19.27
C LYS A 511 -13.98 -18.41 19.94
N TYR A 512 -13.95 -17.14 20.31
CA TYR A 512 -12.83 -16.57 21.04
C TYR A 512 -12.79 -17.10 22.47
N HIS A 513 -11.65 -17.68 22.85
CA HIS A 513 -11.35 -18.06 24.21
C HIS A 513 -10.36 -17.05 24.79
N SER A 514 -10.83 -16.21 25.71
CA SER A 514 -10.01 -15.21 26.38
C SER A 514 -8.91 -15.87 27.22
N ARG A 515 -7.76 -15.20 27.33
CA ARG A 515 -6.65 -15.61 28.20
C ARG A 515 -7.14 -15.95 29.61
N LYS A 516 -6.82 -17.15 30.10
CA LYS A 516 -7.07 -17.58 31.48
C LYS A 516 -5.74 -18.04 32.09
N GLY A 517 -5.14 -17.23 32.95
CA GLY A 517 -3.83 -17.50 33.55
C GLY A 517 -2.68 -17.49 32.52
N LYS A 518 -1.94 -18.61 32.44
CA LYS A 518 -0.80 -18.80 31.52
C LYS A 518 -1.22 -19.25 30.10
N THR A 519 -2.46 -19.68 29.89
CA THR A 519 -2.93 -20.14 28.57
C THR A 519 -3.18 -18.93 27.66
N PRO A 520 -2.53 -18.82 26.48
CA PRO A 520 -2.77 -17.73 25.54
C PRO A 520 -4.22 -17.73 25.04
N HIS A 521 -4.64 -16.59 24.50
CA HIS A 521 -5.92 -16.54 23.79
C HIS A 521 -5.87 -17.49 22.59
N HIS A 522 -6.98 -18.14 22.27
CA HIS A 522 -7.09 -18.97 21.09
C HIS A 522 -8.51 -18.92 20.54
N PHE A 523 -8.67 -19.36 19.30
CA PHE A 523 -9.96 -19.46 18.64
C PHE A 523 -10.26 -20.93 18.37
N GLU A 524 -11.43 -21.37 18.84
CA GLU A 524 -12.01 -22.64 18.44
C GLU A 524 -12.76 -22.43 17.12
N LYS A 525 -12.42 -23.17 16.06
CA LYS A 525 -13.00 -22.98 14.71
C LYS A 525 -14.07 -24.04 14.44
N ALA A 526 -15.15 -23.62 13.78
CA ALA A 526 -16.23 -24.50 13.34
C ALA A 526 -15.75 -25.47 12.26
N GLU A 527 -16.04 -26.76 12.45
CA GLU A 527 -15.67 -27.80 11.49
C GLU A 527 -16.48 -27.70 10.19
N THR A 528 -16.00 -28.36 9.14
CA THR A 528 -16.77 -28.51 7.91
C THR A 528 -18.07 -29.28 8.19
N GLY A 529 -19.18 -28.79 7.63
CA GLY A 529 -20.54 -29.30 7.88
C GLY A 529 -21.23 -28.65 9.08
N SER A 530 -20.55 -27.74 9.80
CA SER A 530 -21.18 -26.91 10.82
C SER A 530 -22.27 -26.03 10.24
N VAL A 531 -23.34 -25.81 11.00
CA VAL A 531 -24.50 -25.03 10.57
C VAL A 531 -24.79 -23.92 11.56
N MET A 532 -25.09 -22.73 11.04
CA MET A 532 -25.72 -21.64 11.79
C MET A 532 -27.16 -21.45 11.29
N GLU A 533 -28.11 -21.68 12.18
CA GLU A 533 -29.55 -21.53 11.97
C GLU A 533 -30.00 -20.14 12.37
N ILE A 534 -30.72 -19.45 11.50
CA ILE A 534 -31.37 -18.17 11.78
C ILE A 534 -32.87 -18.45 11.92
N HIS A 535 -33.32 -18.55 13.17
CA HIS A 535 -34.71 -18.88 13.50
C HIS A 535 -35.64 -17.68 13.44
N GLU A 536 -35.11 -16.51 13.76
CA GLU A 536 -35.86 -15.28 13.76
C GLU A 536 -34.94 -14.17 13.28
N LEU A 537 -35.40 -13.42 12.29
CA LEU A 537 -34.81 -12.14 11.92
C LEU A 537 -35.98 -11.24 11.55
N GLY A 538 -36.14 -10.13 12.27
CA GLY A 538 -37.28 -9.27 12.04
C GLY A 538 -37.33 -8.05 12.92
N PHE A 539 -38.32 -7.20 12.65
CA PHE A 539 -38.50 -5.92 13.34
C PHE A 539 -39.73 -5.92 14.23
N ASN A 540 -39.66 -5.17 15.33
CA ASN A 540 -40.74 -5.03 16.32
C ASN A 540 -40.93 -3.55 16.68
N SER A 541 -42.17 -3.18 17.03
CA SER A 541 -42.52 -1.85 17.57
C SER A 541 -41.98 -1.59 18.97
N LYS A 542 -41.71 -2.66 19.73
CA LYS A 542 -41.19 -2.60 21.11
C LYS A 542 -40.05 -3.61 21.29
N PRO A 543 -39.07 -3.33 22.17
CA PRO A 543 -37.99 -4.26 22.45
C PRO A 543 -38.54 -5.53 23.13
N ARG A 544 -38.10 -6.70 22.66
CA ARG A 544 -38.47 -8.03 23.17
C ARG A 544 -37.42 -8.62 24.11
N LEU A 545 -36.19 -8.12 24.08
CA LEU A 545 -35.15 -8.51 25.04
C LEU A 545 -35.06 -7.51 26.19
N PRO A 546 -34.81 -7.98 27.44
CA PRO A 546 -34.65 -7.08 28.57
C PRO A 546 -33.44 -6.15 28.37
N LYS A 547 -33.53 -4.92 28.87
CA LYS A 547 -32.41 -3.96 28.84
C LYS A 547 -31.19 -4.58 29.54
N LYS A 548 -30.02 -4.50 28.91
CA LYS A 548 -28.74 -4.93 29.50
C LYS A 548 -28.58 -4.29 30.88
N GLY A 549 -28.62 -5.09 31.95
CA GLY A 549 -28.42 -4.65 33.34
C GLY A 549 -29.58 -4.95 34.30
N THR A 550 -30.78 -5.30 33.82
CA THR A 550 -31.85 -5.78 34.71
C THR A 550 -31.73 -7.29 34.89
N LYS A 551 -31.12 -7.74 36.00
CA LYS A 551 -31.30 -9.11 36.47
C LYS A 551 -32.77 -9.27 36.89
N LYS A 552 -33.41 -10.35 36.44
CA LYS A 552 -34.59 -10.89 37.14
C LYS A 552 -34.13 -11.59 38.40
#